data_AF-A0A2M6X344-F1
#
_entry.id   AF-A0A2M6X344-F1
#
_cell.length_a   1.000
_cell.length_b   1.000
_cell.length_c   1.000
_cell.angle_alpha   90.00
_cell.angle_beta   90.00
_cell.angle_gamma   90.00
#
_symmetry.space_group_name_H-M   'P 1'
#
loop_
_entity.id
_entity.type
_entity.pdbx_description
1 polymer ?
#
loop_
_entity_poly.entity_id
_entity_poly.type
_entity_poly.pdbx_seq_one_letter_code
_entity_poly.pdbx_strand_id
1 'polypeptide(L)'
;MELNSSSVHRRLDAKIKIVGLEAHDLLFVLLFAAIMNLIFGQTPFGTVMVFVIPIIMALVLFFIKRNKPENYLIHLIRFHMEPGRLSAGETDHSETKRNRKIYVE
;
A
#
# COMPACT_ATOMS: atom_id res chain seq x y z
N MET A 1 17.27 36.98 8.16
CA MET A 1 17.44 35.52 8.37
C MET A 1 17.23 34.87 7.02
N GLU A 2 18.28 34.29 6.45
CA GLU A 2 18.27 33.71 5.10
C GLU A 2 18.09 32.19 5.22
N LEU A 3 17.14 31.62 4.48
CA LEU A 3 16.81 30.20 4.56
C LEU A 3 17.83 29.39 3.75
N ASN A 4 18.52 28.48 4.43
CA ASN A 4 19.43 27.54 3.79
C ASN A 4 18.61 26.56 2.95
N SER A 5 18.73 26.63 1.63
CA SER A 5 18.03 25.72 0.71
C SER A 5 19.05 24.94 -0.10
N SER A 6 18.84 23.62 -0.23
CA SER A 6 19.63 22.78 -1.12
C SER A 6 18.74 22.35 -2.29
N SER A 7 19.28 22.43 -3.51
CA SER A 7 18.60 21.95 -4.70
C SER A 7 18.68 20.42 -4.73
N VAL A 8 17.62 19.76 -4.29
CA VAL A 8 17.51 18.29 -4.39
C VAL A 8 16.76 17.94 -5.67
N HIS A 9 17.24 16.93 -6.38
CA HIS A 9 16.56 16.45 -7.58
C HIS A 9 15.15 15.94 -7.23
N ARG A 10 14.11 16.35 -7.97
CA ARG A 10 12.69 16.02 -7.70
C ARG A 10 12.39 14.52 -7.58
N ARG A 11 13.31 13.66 -8.04
CA ARG A 11 13.19 12.20 -8.09
C ARG A 11 14.26 11.49 -7.24
N LEU A 12 14.95 12.17 -6.33
CA LEU A 12 16.03 11.55 -5.55
C LEU A 12 15.53 10.37 -4.68
N ASP A 13 14.27 10.42 -4.25
CA ASP A 13 13.61 9.39 -3.43
C ASP A 13 12.69 8.46 -4.26
N ALA A 14 12.91 8.35 -5.57
CA ALA A 14 12.09 7.51 -6.42
C ALA A 14 12.35 6.02 -6.11
N LYS A 15 11.56 5.44 -5.20
CA LYS A 15 11.57 3.99 -4.96
C LYS A 15 11.22 3.22 -6.23
N ILE A 16 11.93 2.11 -6.43
CA ILE A 16 11.72 1.21 -7.56
C ILE A 16 10.30 0.63 -7.47
N LYS A 17 9.51 0.90 -8.51
CA LYS A 17 8.21 0.26 -8.75
C LYS A 17 8.33 -0.62 -9.98
N ILE A 18 7.98 -1.89 -9.86
CA ILE A 18 8.02 -2.85 -10.97
C ILE A 18 6.58 -3.06 -11.41
N VAL A 19 6.26 -2.68 -12.65
CA VAL A 19 4.90 -2.79 -13.22
C VAL A 19 3.86 -2.08 -12.33
N GLY A 20 4.22 -0.99 -11.66
CA GLY A 20 3.32 -0.25 -10.77
C GLY A 20 3.09 -0.87 -9.38
N LEU A 21 3.71 -2.00 -9.07
CA LEU A 21 3.75 -2.59 -7.73
C LEU A 21 5.05 -2.23 -7.01
N GLU A 22 4.98 -2.16 -5.68
CA GLU A 22 6.15 -1.95 -4.84
C GLU A 22 6.88 -3.29 -4.62
N ALA A 23 8.18 -3.23 -4.33
CA ALA A 23 8.98 -4.44 -4.07
C ALA A 23 8.35 -5.32 -2.97
N HIS A 24 7.82 -4.72 -1.91
CA HIS A 24 7.16 -5.44 -0.81
C HIS A 24 5.92 -6.21 -1.27
N ASP A 25 5.15 -5.68 -2.22
CA ASP A 25 3.96 -6.38 -2.75
C ASP A 25 4.37 -7.65 -3.51
N LEU A 26 5.43 -7.54 -4.32
CA LEU A 26 5.95 -8.66 -5.10
C LEU A 26 6.55 -9.74 -4.19
N LEU A 27 7.27 -9.33 -3.15
CA LEU A 27 7.77 -10.26 -2.12
C LEU A 27 6.61 -10.99 -1.43
N PHE A 28 5.53 -10.29 -1.11
CA PHE A 28 4.34 -10.89 -0.50
C PHE A 28 3.67 -11.92 -1.43
N VAL A 29 3.52 -11.59 -2.72
CA VAL A 29 3.00 -12.52 -3.73
C VAL A 29 3.88 -13.76 -3.87
N LEU A 30 5.20 -13.59 -3.92
CA LEU A 30 6.14 -14.70 -4.06
C LEU A 30 6.13 -15.60 -2.81
N LEU A 31 6.13 -15.00 -1.62
CA LEU A 31 6.03 -15.73 -0.36
C LEU A 31 4.73 -16.52 -0.29
N PHE A 32 3.61 -15.91 -0.68
CA PHE A 32 2.33 -16.58 -0.74
C PHE A 32 2.33 -17.75 -1.74
N ALA A 33 2.95 -17.59 -2.91
CA ALA A 33 3.13 -18.68 -3.87
C ALA A 33 3.96 -19.83 -3.28
N ALA A 34 5.03 -19.52 -2.55
CA ALA A 34 5.86 -20.51 -1.87
C ALA A 34 5.07 -21.28 -0.80
N ILE A 35 4.23 -20.58 -0.02
CA ILE A 35 3.34 -21.20 0.99
C ILE A 35 2.30 -22.09 0.30
N MET A 36 1.67 -21.62 -0.78
CA MET A 36 0.73 -22.43 -1.55
C MET A 36 1.40 -23.69 -2.11
N ASN A 37 2.64 -23.57 -2.57
CA ASN A 37 3.43 -24.71 -3.03
C ASN A 37 3.76 -25.69 -1.91
N LEU A 38 4.11 -25.19 -0.73
CA LEU A 38 4.41 -26.02 0.42
C LEU A 38 3.20 -26.84 0.88
N ILE A 39 2.01 -26.23 0.89
CA ILE A 39 0.78 -26.87 1.40
C ILE A 39 0.13 -27.76 0.33
N PHE A 40 0.07 -27.29 -0.92
CA PHE A 40 -0.74 -27.89 -1.97
C PHE A 40 0.06 -28.47 -3.15
N GLY A 41 1.39 -28.33 -3.17
CA GLY A 41 2.23 -28.69 -4.32
C GLY A 41 2.16 -30.16 -4.75
N GLN A 42 1.84 -31.07 -3.83
CA GLN A 42 1.70 -32.51 -4.11
C GLN A 42 0.26 -32.94 -4.43
N THR A 43 -0.69 -32.01 -4.38
CA THR A 43 -2.10 -32.33 -4.68
C THR A 43 -2.32 -32.44 -6.19
N PRO A 44 -3.33 -33.20 -6.65
CA PRO A 44 -3.66 -33.29 -8.09
C PRO A 44 -4.04 -31.93 -8.71
N PHE A 45 -4.45 -30.96 -7.89
CA PHE A 45 -4.72 -29.58 -8.29
C PHE A 45 -3.59 -28.61 -7.92
N GLY A 46 -2.41 -29.13 -7.53
CA GLY A 46 -1.31 -28.35 -6.99
C GLY A 46 -0.84 -27.28 -7.96
N THR A 47 -0.63 -27.60 -9.24
CA THR A 47 -0.21 -26.61 -10.24
C THR A 47 -1.18 -25.43 -10.34
N VAL A 48 -2.49 -25.70 -10.30
CA VAL A 48 -3.51 -24.64 -10.35
C VAL A 48 -3.44 -23.79 -9.08
N MET A 49 -3.41 -24.41 -7.90
CA MET A 49 -3.36 -23.69 -6.63
C MET A 49 -2.08 -22.87 -6.46
N VAL A 50 -0.95 -23.37 -6.94
CA VAL A 50 0.38 -22.76 -6.77
C VAL A 50 0.62 -21.61 -7.75
N PHE A 51 0.07 -21.68 -8.95
CA PHE A 51 0.28 -20.63 -9.97
C PHE A 51 -0.93 -19.72 -10.12
N VAL A 52 -2.13 -20.27 -10.29
CA VAL A 52 -3.32 -19.49 -10.64
C VAL A 52 -3.72 -18.57 -9.48
N ILE A 53 -3.74 -19.08 -8.24
CA ILE A 53 -4.17 -18.28 -7.09
C ILE A 53 -3.19 -17.12 -6.82
N PRO A 54 -1.85 -17.32 -6.79
CA PRO A 54 -0.93 -16.20 -6.61
C PRO A 54 -0.92 -15.20 -7.78
N ILE A 55 -1.13 -15.67 -9.02
CA ILE A 55 -1.28 -14.77 -10.18
C ILE A 55 -2.53 -13.90 -10.02
N ILE A 56 -3.67 -14.48 -9.63
CA ILE A 56 -4.89 -13.73 -9.34
C ILE A 56 -4.62 -12.68 -8.25
N MET A 57 -3.91 -13.05 -7.18
CA MET A 57 -3.54 -12.12 -6.12
C MET A 57 -2.67 -10.96 -6.64
N ALA A 58 -1.68 -11.26 -7.48
CA ALA A 58 -0.84 -10.24 -8.11
C ALA A 58 -1.66 -9.28 -8.98
N LEU A 59 -2.61 -9.79 -9.76
CA LEU A 59 -3.51 -8.99 -10.59
C LEU A 59 -4.41 -8.11 -9.74
N VAL A 60 -5.00 -8.66 -8.66
CA VAL A 60 -5.83 -7.90 -7.72
C VAL A 60 -5.02 -6.75 -7.11
N LEU A 61 -3.80 -7.02 -6.63
CA LEU A 61 -2.90 -5.99 -6.12
C LEU A 61 -2.57 -4.94 -7.18
N PHE A 62 -2.29 -5.38 -8.41
CA PHE A 62 -2.01 -4.49 -9.52
C PHE A 62 -3.18 -3.53 -9.78
N PHE A 63 -4.43 -4.02 -9.88
CA PHE A 63 -5.59 -3.17 -10.12
C PHE A 63 -5.93 -2.26 -8.94
N ILE A 64 -5.80 -2.72 -7.70
CA ILE A 64 -6.10 -1.92 -6.50
C ILE A 64 -5.08 -0.80 -6.30
N LYS A 65 -3.78 -1.10 -6.46
CA LYS A 65 -2.70 -0.12 -6.26
C LYS A 65 -2.39 0.69 -7.51
N ARG A 66 -3.00 0.38 -8.67
CA ARG A 66 -2.77 1.12 -9.91
C ARG A 66 -3.03 2.62 -9.69
N ASN A 67 -2.01 3.44 -9.93
CA ASN A 67 -2.05 4.90 -9.74
C ASN A 67 -2.28 5.39 -8.31
N LYS A 68 -2.19 4.53 -7.29
CA LYS A 68 -2.28 4.94 -5.88
C LYS A 68 -0.91 5.44 -5.37
N PRO A 69 -0.90 6.32 -4.36
CA PRO A 69 0.33 6.74 -3.71
C PRO A 69 1.05 5.55 -3.07
N GLU A 70 2.31 5.76 -2.70
CA GLU A 70 3.09 4.74 -2.00
C GLU A 70 2.46 4.32 -0.67
N ASN A 71 2.71 3.09 -0.23
CA ASN A 71 2.18 2.51 1.00
C ASN A 71 0.65 2.58 1.14
N TYR A 72 -0.09 2.72 0.03
CA TYR A 72 -1.54 2.88 0.04
C TYR A 72 -2.28 1.84 0.88
N LEU A 73 -1.88 0.56 0.79
CA LEU A 73 -2.47 -0.54 1.56
C LEU A 73 -2.27 -0.34 3.07
N ILE A 74 -1.08 0.04 3.50
CA ILE A 74 -0.77 0.27 4.92
C ILE A 74 -1.61 1.44 5.44
N HIS A 75 -1.68 2.53 4.68
CA HIS A 75 -2.50 3.69 5.04
C HIS A 75 -3.99 3.35 5.08
N LEU A 76 -4.48 2.51 4.16
CA LEU A 76 -5.86 2.05 4.12
C LEU A 76 -6.20 1.17 5.33
N ILE A 77 -5.33 0.20 5.65
CA ILE A 77 -5.49 -0.67 6.82
C ILE A 77 -5.48 0.17 8.10
N ARG A 78 -4.50 1.06 8.24
CA ARG A 78 -4.41 1.98 9.38
C ARG A 78 -5.67 2.83 9.50
N PHE A 79 -6.14 3.40 8.40
CA PHE A 79 -7.36 4.19 8.38
C PHE A 79 -8.59 3.38 8.85
N HIS A 80 -8.66 2.09 8.51
CA HIS A 80 -9.78 1.23 8.91
C HIS A 80 -9.68 0.73 10.36
N MET A 81 -8.48 0.44 10.85
CA MET A 81 -8.24 -0.04 12.22
C MET A 81 -8.29 1.08 13.27
N GLU A 82 -7.91 2.30 12.92
CA GLU A 82 -7.79 3.40 13.88
C GLU A 82 -9.18 3.99 14.18
N PRO A 83 -9.67 3.91 15.44
CA PRO A 83 -10.95 4.49 15.82
C PRO A 83 -10.83 6.02 15.70
N GLY A 84 -11.70 6.64 14.90
CA GLY A 84 -11.69 8.08 14.75
C GLY A 84 -12.96 8.55 14.07
N ARG A 85 -13.54 9.64 14.61
CA ARG A 85 -14.68 10.30 13.99
C ARG A 85 -14.20 11.17 12.83
N LEU A 86 -14.86 11.04 11.69
CA LEU A 86 -14.73 11.99 10.58
C LEU A 86 -15.61 13.18 10.93
N SER A 87 -15.01 14.28 11.42
CA SER A 87 -15.71 15.55 11.59
C SER A 87 -15.38 16.45 10.41
N ALA A 88 -16.40 16.87 9.68
CA ALA A 88 -16.29 17.90 8.65
C ALA A 88 -16.98 19.16 9.16
N GLY A 89 -16.29 19.91 10.03
CA GLY A 89 -16.78 21.21 10.47
C GLY A 89 -16.46 21.51 11.94
N GLU A 90 -15.34 22.21 12.15
CA GLU A 90 -15.36 23.48 12.86
C GLU A 90 -14.46 24.38 12.02
N THR A 91 -14.99 25.46 11.46
CA THR A 91 -14.18 26.44 10.70
C THR A 91 -13.31 27.20 11.67
N ASP A 92 -12.11 26.68 11.94
CA ASP A 92 -11.06 27.49 12.55
C ASP A 92 -10.50 28.43 11.47
N HIS A 93 -10.31 29.70 11.83
CA HIS A 93 -10.10 30.82 10.91
C HIS A 93 -8.67 30.87 10.33
N SER A 94 -7.85 29.88 10.67
CA SER A 94 -6.53 29.62 10.13
C SER A 94 -6.38 28.11 9.92
N GLU A 95 -5.69 27.72 8.84
CA GLU A 95 -5.22 26.36 8.54
C GLU A 95 -6.00 25.55 7.48
N THR A 96 -5.31 25.39 6.35
CA THR A 96 -5.13 24.15 5.56
C THR A 96 -6.08 22.99 5.89
N LYS A 97 -7.10 22.81 5.04
CA LYS A 97 -7.99 21.64 4.99
C LYS A 97 -7.20 20.32 4.95
N ARG A 98 -6.90 19.74 6.12
CA ARG A 98 -6.35 18.39 6.24
C ARG A 98 -7.38 17.56 7.01
N ASN A 99 -8.03 16.63 6.33
CA ASN A 99 -8.88 15.60 6.93
C ASN A 99 -8.04 14.76 7.91
N ARG A 100 -7.91 15.21 9.16
CA ARG A 100 -7.34 14.42 10.26
C ARG A 100 -8.48 13.83 11.08
N LYS A 101 -8.37 12.54 11.40
CA LYS A 101 -9.19 11.93 12.47
C LYS A 101 -8.78 12.59 13.79
N ILE A 102 -9.76 13.09 14.54
CA ILE A 102 -9.54 13.67 15.87
C ILE A 102 -9.46 12.50 16.85
N TYR A 103 -8.32 12.40 17.56
CA TYR A 103 -8.11 11.42 18.63
C TYR A 103 -8.91 11.85 19.86
N VAL A 104 -9.61 10.92 20.49
CA VAL A 104 -10.32 11.14 21.76
C VAL A 104 -9.42 10.59 22.86
N GLU A 105 -9.06 11.44 23.83
CA GLU A 105 -8.37 11.05 25.07
C GLU A 105 -9.27 10.21 25.99
#